data_AF-A0A1H0VK99-F1
#
_entry.id   AF-A0A1H0VK99-F1
#
_cell.length_a   1.000
_cell.length_b   1.000
_cell.length_c   1.000
_cell.angle_alpha   90.00
_cell.angle_beta   90.00
_cell.angle_gamma   90.00
#
_symmetry.space_group_name_H-M   'P 1'
#
loop_
_entity.id
_entity.type
_entity.pdbx_description
1 polymer ?
#
loop_
_entity_poly.entity_id
_entity_poly.type
_entity_poly.pdbx_seq_one_letter_code
_entity_poly.pdbx_strand_id
1 'polypeptide(L)'
;MRSPRSTARRLRAACVLVAAVGLTVVGVQTVSANASPTPAASAKAGPLPVAPDGHSHPVIESVPQDQPERGLVYKGLNIAQAGPCKGTYLVRGHDVCSHGPDQPPPGYRMGTQVQPLSAQQATAAGVCVGDGSSGNRAQVLYVYASTDRFAQYKTSIEQWAIGMSDIYNESAKETGGTRHVRLLHDANCTPVVSKVQITSSQLADFTSMSNALSQKGYNRQDRKYVIFADSSVYCGIGDFAGDTRKGATNRSNYGPSYGRTDTSCWGPDTPAHELGHNLGAVNNNAPNASGGAHCTDEWDLMCYSDHPNYPQMRYICTDRAKDARFDCGHNDYYHTNPPAGSYLATYWNMADSLWLVANGSTDPTPTPGVCSTYATKHTGTLNQGASAIQPNGTWYQSTTSGTHAGCVDGPDGTDFDLHLQKWNGSGWTTVAKAETEKADETLSYSGTAGYYQYKVVAYAGSGGYTFGMNKP
;
A
#
# COMPACT_ATOMS: atom_id res chain seq x y z
N MET A 1 53.97 23.72 57.61
CA MET A 1 52.77 24.47 58.02
C MET A 1 51.56 23.56 57.89
N ARG A 2 50.71 23.55 58.91
CA ARG A 2 49.68 22.55 59.22
C ARG A 2 48.45 22.60 58.28
N SER A 3 47.97 21.42 57.89
CA SER A 3 46.54 21.11 57.60
C SER A 3 45.74 21.07 58.93
N PRO A 4 44.42 20.75 59.09
CA PRO A 4 43.37 20.34 58.12
C PRO A 4 41.89 20.78 58.50
N ARG A 5 40.92 20.32 57.68
CA ARG A 5 39.59 19.71 58.02
C ARG A 5 38.45 20.44 58.80
N SER A 6 37.24 20.12 58.28
CA SER A 6 35.93 19.83 58.93
C SER A 6 35.13 21.01 59.51
N THR A 7 33.79 21.00 59.65
CA THR A 7 32.87 19.92 60.05
C THR A 7 31.40 20.38 59.89
N ALA A 8 30.48 19.43 59.73
CA ALA A 8 29.04 19.57 59.86
C ALA A 8 28.55 19.73 61.32
N ARG A 9 27.34 20.29 61.52
CA ARG A 9 26.42 20.09 62.69
C ARG A 9 24.99 20.45 62.22
N ARG A 10 24.00 19.55 62.16
CA ARG A 10 23.22 18.80 63.18
C ARG A 10 22.19 19.62 63.99
N LEU A 11 20.92 19.42 63.62
CA LEU A 11 19.76 18.92 64.42
C LEU A 11 19.29 19.63 65.72
N ARG A 12 17.96 19.93 65.76
CA ARG A 12 16.91 19.67 66.80
C ARG A 12 15.93 20.87 66.86
N ALA A 13 14.62 20.76 66.57
CA ALA A 13 13.50 20.02 67.21
C ALA A 13 12.95 20.69 68.50
N ALA A 14 11.70 21.18 68.44
CA ALA A 14 10.62 21.18 69.46
C ALA A 14 9.51 22.18 69.04
N CYS A 15 8.28 21.72 68.72
CA CYS A 15 7.05 21.77 69.56
C CYS A 15 6.57 23.18 69.96
N VAL A 16 5.29 23.59 69.96
CA VAL A 16 3.94 23.06 69.67
C VAL A 16 3.01 24.29 69.82
N LEU A 17 2.00 24.51 68.96
CA LEU A 17 0.58 24.71 69.35
C LEU A 17 -0.33 25.10 68.17
N VAL A 18 -1.56 24.63 68.34
CA VAL A 18 -2.70 24.49 67.42
C VAL A 18 -3.45 25.81 67.25
N ALA A 19 -3.94 26.08 66.04
CA ALA A 19 -5.23 26.74 65.83
C ALA A 19 -5.85 26.31 64.48
N ALA A 20 -7.07 25.79 64.57
CA ALA A 20 -7.85 25.22 63.49
C ALA A 20 -8.54 26.28 62.63
N VAL A 21 -8.64 26.05 61.31
CA VAL A 21 -9.71 26.61 60.45
C VAL A 21 -10.12 25.54 59.44
N GLY A 22 -11.43 25.38 59.29
CA GLY A 22 -12.14 24.22 58.75
C GLY A 22 -11.92 23.91 57.27
N LEU A 23 -11.93 22.61 57.01
CA LEU A 23 -11.91 21.98 55.69
C LEU A 23 -13.35 21.72 55.26
N THR A 24 -13.80 22.32 54.15
CA THR A 24 -15.04 21.93 53.48
C THR A 24 -14.83 20.59 52.77
N VAL A 25 -15.66 19.62 53.13
CA VAL A 25 -15.69 18.27 52.55
C VAL A 25 -16.31 18.35 51.16
N VAL A 26 -15.52 18.13 50.11
CA VAL A 26 -16.04 17.70 48.81
C VAL A 26 -15.82 16.19 48.74
N GLY A 27 -16.92 15.45 48.61
CA GLY A 27 -16.94 14.00 48.69
C GLY A 27 -16.04 13.33 47.67
N VAL A 28 -15.25 12.36 48.15
CA VAL A 28 -14.55 11.39 47.32
C VAL A 28 -15.61 10.46 46.72
N GLN A 29 -15.98 10.69 45.47
CA GLN A 29 -16.58 9.63 44.67
C GLN A 29 -15.47 8.70 44.19
N THR A 30 -15.59 7.43 44.56
CA THR A 30 -14.81 6.34 44.01
C THR A 30 -14.95 6.33 42.49
N VAL A 31 -13.89 6.66 41.77
CA VAL A 31 -13.82 6.46 40.31
C VAL A 31 -13.65 4.96 40.10
N SER A 32 -14.76 4.28 39.85
CA SER A 32 -14.74 2.95 39.24
C SER A 32 -13.97 3.04 37.92
N ALA A 33 -13.00 2.15 37.72
CA ALA A 33 -12.30 1.99 36.45
C ALA A 33 -13.32 1.65 35.36
N ASN A 34 -13.72 2.64 34.57
CA ASN A 34 -14.44 2.38 33.33
C ASN A 34 -13.48 1.67 32.39
N ALA A 35 -13.90 0.50 31.92
CA ALA A 35 -13.23 -0.33 30.96
C ALA A 35 -12.71 0.50 29.77
N SER A 36 -11.48 0.19 29.34
CA SER A 36 -10.91 0.68 28.09
C SER A 36 -11.94 0.54 26.95
N PRO A 37 -12.11 1.54 26.08
CA PRO A 37 -12.95 1.37 24.91
C PRO A 37 -12.36 0.25 24.06
N THR A 38 -13.14 -0.80 23.87
CA THR A 38 -12.91 -1.82 22.86
C THR A 38 -12.66 -1.13 21.51
N PRO A 39 -11.65 -1.55 20.72
CA PRO A 39 -11.44 -0.98 19.40
C PRO A 39 -12.71 -1.22 18.58
N ALA A 40 -13.29 -0.13 18.08
CA ALA A 40 -14.42 -0.20 17.17
C ALA A 40 -14.03 -1.09 15.99
N ALA A 41 -14.80 -2.13 15.75
CA ALA A 41 -14.64 -3.01 14.60
C ALA A 41 -14.60 -2.16 13.33
N SER A 42 -13.54 -2.33 12.53
CA SER A 42 -13.47 -1.75 11.19
C SER A 42 -14.73 -2.12 10.43
N ALA A 43 -15.42 -1.12 9.88
CA ALA A 43 -16.60 -1.34 9.06
C ALA A 43 -16.20 -2.23 7.87
N LYS A 44 -16.75 -3.45 7.81
CA LYS A 44 -16.61 -4.34 6.66
C LYS A 44 -17.13 -3.63 5.41
N ALA A 45 -16.26 -3.43 4.43
CA ALA A 45 -16.68 -3.04 3.09
C ALA A 45 -17.68 -4.10 2.58
N GLY A 46 -18.85 -3.66 2.13
CA GLY A 46 -19.87 -4.54 1.56
C GLY A 46 -19.37 -5.20 0.26
N PRO A 47 -19.94 -6.35 -0.16
CA PRO A 47 -19.55 -6.99 -1.41
C PRO A 47 -19.94 -6.11 -2.59
N LEU A 48 -18.95 -5.66 -3.36
CA LEU A 48 -19.17 -4.99 -4.64
C LEU A 48 -19.36 -6.04 -5.76
N PRO A 49 -20.16 -5.74 -6.78
CA PRO A 49 -20.50 -6.70 -7.84
C PRO A 49 -19.27 -7.12 -8.64
N VAL A 50 -19.11 -8.43 -8.81
CA VAL A 50 -18.12 -9.08 -9.68
C VAL A 50 -18.61 -8.98 -11.12
N ALA A 51 -17.80 -8.44 -12.04
CA ALA A 51 -18.08 -8.56 -13.47
C ALA A 51 -17.93 -10.04 -13.87
N PRO A 52 -18.86 -10.63 -14.64
CA PRO A 52 -18.78 -12.04 -14.98
C PRO A 52 -17.56 -12.33 -15.86
N ASP A 53 -16.62 -13.12 -15.34
CA ASP A 53 -15.49 -13.66 -16.09
C ASP A 53 -16.00 -14.69 -17.10
N GLY A 54 -15.73 -14.47 -18.39
CA GLY A 54 -16.02 -15.42 -19.47
C GLY A 54 -15.05 -16.60 -19.54
N HIS A 55 -14.09 -16.68 -18.61
CA HIS A 55 -13.06 -17.72 -18.56
C HIS A 55 -13.23 -18.55 -17.29
N SER A 56 -13.57 -19.83 -17.44
CA SER A 56 -13.66 -20.77 -16.33
C SER A 56 -12.28 -21.37 -16.06
N HIS A 57 -11.67 -21.00 -14.94
CA HIS A 57 -10.47 -21.67 -14.44
C HIS A 57 -10.87 -22.75 -13.41
N PRO A 58 -10.17 -23.90 -13.39
CA PRO A 58 -10.38 -24.89 -12.34
C PRO A 58 -10.21 -24.24 -10.97
N VAL A 59 -11.17 -24.44 -10.08
CA VAL A 59 -11.16 -23.84 -8.74
C VAL A 59 -10.09 -24.55 -7.90
N ILE A 60 -9.32 -23.82 -7.10
CA ILE A 60 -8.47 -24.43 -6.08
C ILE A 60 -9.40 -25.11 -5.06
N GLU A 61 -9.49 -26.44 -5.10
CA GLU A 61 -10.47 -27.20 -4.29
C GLU A 61 -9.95 -27.54 -2.89
N SER A 62 -8.62 -27.62 -2.70
CA SER A 62 -7.98 -27.88 -1.42
C SER A 62 -6.65 -27.11 -1.24
N VAL A 63 -6.34 -26.72 0.00
CA VAL A 63 -5.04 -26.11 0.31
C VAL A 63 -4.00 -27.23 0.19
N PRO A 64 -2.94 -27.06 -0.62
CA PRO A 64 -1.93 -28.10 -0.78
C PRO A 64 -1.23 -28.39 0.55
N GLN A 65 -0.67 -29.59 0.67
CA GLN A 65 0.20 -29.90 1.80
C GLN A 65 1.49 -29.07 1.68
N ASP A 66 1.93 -28.53 2.81
CA ASP A 66 3.20 -27.80 2.90
C ASP A 66 4.38 -28.66 2.43
N GLN A 67 5.25 -28.07 1.61
CA GLN A 67 6.55 -28.59 1.17
C GLN A 67 7.65 -27.57 1.50
N PRO A 68 8.05 -27.44 2.79
CA PRO A 68 8.98 -26.39 3.23
C PRO A 68 10.35 -26.43 2.53
N GLU A 69 10.81 -27.61 2.14
CA GLU A 69 12.05 -27.79 1.37
C GLU A 69 11.98 -27.16 -0.04
N ARG A 70 10.77 -26.94 -0.55
CA ARG A 70 10.47 -26.25 -1.80
C ARG A 70 9.90 -24.84 -1.56
N GLY A 71 9.88 -24.35 -0.33
CA GLY A 71 9.37 -23.02 -0.01
C GLY A 71 7.85 -22.87 -0.13
N LEU A 72 7.12 -23.98 -0.27
CA LEU A 72 5.67 -23.99 -0.45
C LEU A 72 4.99 -24.18 0.91
N VAL A 73 4.78 -23.08 1.64
CA VAL A 73 4.14 -23.09 2.97
C VAL A 73 2.82 -22.33 2.94
N TYR A 74 1.71 -23.04 2.99
CA TYR A 74 0.35 -22.50 2.89
C TYR A 74 -0.28 -22.18 4.24
N LYS A 75 0.45 -22.41 5.34
CA LYS A 75 -0.02 -22.08 6.69
C LYS A 75 -0.54 -20.64 6.78
N GLY A 76 -1.75 -20.48 7.31
CA GLY A 76 -2.42 -19.18 7.46
C GLY A 76 -3.29 -18.77 6.25
N LEU A 77 -3.15 -19.46 5.12
CA LEU A 77 -3.98 -19.27 3.94
C LEU A 77 -5.24 -20.15 3.98
N ASN A 78 -6.34 -19.64 3.44
CA ASN A 78 -7.59 -20.39 3.26
C ASN A 78 -8.02 -20.34 1.79
N ILE A 79 -8.74 -21.36 1.33
CA ILE A 79 -9.43 -21.25 0.04
C ILE A 79 -10.66 -20.36 0.20
N ALA A 80 -10.82 -19.41 -0.72
CA ALA A 80 -12.08 -18.73 -0.92
C ALA A 80 -12.93 -19.47 -1.95
N GLN A 81 -14.08 -19.97 -1.52
CA GLN A 81 -15.06 -20.64 -2.40
C GLN A 81 -15.88 -19.64 -3.23
N ALA A 82 -15.88 -18.36 -2.84
CA ALA A 82 -16.60 -17.27 -3.48
C ALA A 82 -15.94 -15.92 -3.16
N GLY A 83 -16.40 -14.87 -3.83
CA GLY A 83 -15.91 -13.51 -3.61
C GLY A 83 -14.58 -13.22 -4.30
N PRO A 84 -13.92 -12.10 -3.93
CA PRO A 84 -12.77 -11.56 -4.66
C PRO A 84 -11.52 -12.45 -4.67
N CYS A 85 -11.42 -13.40 -3.74
CA CYS A 85 -10.28 -14.33 -3.66
C CYS A 85 -10.57 -15.69 -4.31
N LYS A 86 -11.72 -15.87 -4.97
CA LYS A 86 -12.06 -17.14 -5.61
C LYS A 86 -10.99 -17.50 -6.65
N GLY A 87 -10.46 -18.73 -6.57
CA GLY A 87 -9.35 -19.19 -7.42
C GLY A 87 -7.96 -18.80 -6.90
N THR A 88 -7.87 -18.20 -5.72
CA THR A 88 -6.63 -17.86 -4.99
C THR A 88 -6.83 -18.13 -3.50
N TYR A 89 -5.97 -17.59 -2.64
CA TYR A 89 -6.04 -17.80 -1.20
C TYR A 89 -6.46 -16.54 -0.43
N LEU A 90 -7.37 -16.67 0.53
CA LEU A 90 -7.66 -15.64 1.52
C LEU A 90 -6.58 -15.64 2.62
N VAL A 91 -5.99 -14.49 2.90
CA VAL A 91 -5.03 -14.30 4.00
C VAL A 91 -5.79 -14.06 5.30
N ARG A 92 -5.62 -14.89 6.34
CA ARG A 92 -6.41 -14.72 7.57
C ARG A 92 -6.06 -13.42 8.31
N GLY A 93 -7.08 -12.68 8.73
CA GLY A 93 -6.91 -11.43 9.49
C GLY A 93 -6.72 -10.19 8.63
N HIS A 94 -6.69 -10.34 7.30
CA HIS A 94 -6.74 -9.24 6.34
C HIS A 94 -7.84 -9.52 5.31
N ASP A 95 -8.51 -8.48 4.81
CA ASP A 95 -9.51 -8.62 3.73
C ASP A 95 -8.82 -8.60 2.34
N VAL A 96 -7.68 -9.29 2.21
CA VAL A 96 -6.88 -9.39 0.97
C VAL A 96 -6.63 -10.85 0.59
N CYS A 97 -6.39 -11.07 -0.70
CA CYS A 97 -6.06 -12.38 -1.23
C CYS A 97 -4.56 -12.48 -1.47
N SER A 98 -4.05 -13.70 -1.60
CA SER A 98 -2.70 -14.03 -2.01
C SER A 98 -2.77 -15.08 -3.11
N HIS A 99 -1.85 -14.98 -4.06
CA HIS A 99 -1.72 -15.97 -5.13
C HIS A 99 -1.21 -17.33 -4.59
N GLY A 100 -0.44 -17.31 -3.50
CA GLY A 100 0.15 -18.48 -2.85
C GLY A 100 1.66 -18.32 -2.67
N PRO A 101 2.36 -19.34 -2.15
CA PRO A 101 3.81 -19.39 -2.18
C PRO A 101 4.34 -19.81 -3.54
N ASP A 102 5.35 -19.09 -4.04
CA ASP A 102 5.99 -19.40 -5.33
C ASP A 102 6.96 -20.56 -5.22
N GLN A 103 6.97 -21.37 -6.27
CA GLN A 103 7.99 -22.37 -6.42
C GLN A 103 9.35 -21.70 -6.72
N PRO A 104 10.43 -22.07 -6.00
CA PRO A 104 11.77 -21.58 -6.30
C PRO A 104 12.17 -21.88 -7.75
N PRO A 105 12.79 -20.91 -8.47
CA PRO A 105 13.27 -21.14 -9.81
C PRO A 105 14.27 -22.31 -9.89
N PRO A 106 14.43 -22.95 -11.07
CA PRO A 106 15.38 -24.03 -11.24
C PRO A 106 16.79 -23.65 -10.77
N GLY A 107 17.37 -24.45 -9.86
CA GLY A 107 18.70 -24.23 -9.30
C GLY A 107 18.72 -23.51 -7.94
N TYR A 108 17.60 -22.91 -7.53
CA TYR A 108 17.44 -22.33 -6.19
C TYR A 108 17.14 -23.42 -5.17
N ARG A 109 17.68 -23.27 -3.96
CA ARG A 109 17.47 -24.20 -2.85
C ARG A 109 17.13 -23.45 -1.59
N MET A 110 15.97 -23.74 -1.02
CA MET A 110 15.57 -23.15 0.26
C MET A 110 16.59 -23.47 1.36
N GLY A 111 16.88 -22.48 2.20
CA GLY A 111 17.90 -22.55 3.24
C GLY A 111 19.32 -22.22 2.78
N THR A 112 19.57 -22.12 1.47
CA THR A 112 20.85 -21.60 0.95
C THR A 112 20.75 -20.09 0.86
N GLN A 113 21.53 -19.35 1.64
CA GLN A 113 21.48 -17.90 1.68
C GLN A 113 22.25 -17.27 0.52
N VAL A 114 21.64 -16.28 -0.15
CA VAL A 114 22.29 -15.46 -1.18
C VAL A 114 23.37 -14.57 -0.54
N GLN A 115 24.56 -14.53 -1.14
CA GLN A 115 25.65 -13.67 -0.66
C GLN A 115 25.35 -12.19 -0.93
N PRO A 116 25.78 -11.27 -0.05
CA PRO A 116 25.63 -9.84 -0.32
C PRO A 116 26.42 -9.43 -1.56
N LEU A 117 25.93 -8.42 -2.27
CA LEU A 117 26.64 -7.82 -3.40
C LEU A 117 27.97 -7.22 -2.95
N SER A 118 28.98 -7.32 -3.81
CA SER A 118 30.23 -6.57 -3.62
C SER A 118 29.99 -5.06 -3.78
N ALA A 119 30.86 -4.24 -3.19
CA ALA A 119 30.77 -2.79 -3.30
C ALA A 119 30.80 -2.28 -4.76
N GLN A 120 31.48 -3.01 -5.66
CA GLN A 120 31.58 -2.68 -7.08
C GLN A 120 30.25 -2.93 -7.83
N GLN A 121 29.54 -3.98 -7.43
CA GLN A 121 28.21 -4.31 -7.98
C GLN A 121 27.12 -3.37 -7.45
N ALA A 122 27.37 -2.68 -6.34
CA ALA A 122 26.38 -1.84 -5.68
C ALA A 122 26.51 -0.34 -6.00
N THR A 123 26.49 0.00 -7.28
CA THR A 123 26.79 1.36 -7.77
C THR A 123 25.66 2.05 -8.53
N ALA A 124 24.56 1.36 -8.83
CA ALA A 124 23.44 1.97 -9.55
C ALA A 124 22.71 3.02 -8.69
N ALA A 125 22.31 4.12 -9.33
CA ALA A 125 21.47 5.14 -8.71
C ALA A 125 20.00 4.86 -9.01
N GLY A 126 19.13 5.05 -8.01
CA GLY A 126 17.68 4.96 -8.21
C GLY A 126 17.11 6.15 -8.98
N VAL A 127 15.89 6.01 -9.48
CA VAL A 127 15.15 7.12 -10.11
C VAL A 127 14.45 7.95 -9.03
N CYS A 128 14.68 9.26 -9.07
CA CYS A 128 14.01 10.22 -8.20
C CYS A 128 12.56 10.44 -8.66
N VAL A 129 11.59 10.15 -7.80
CA VAL A 129 10.18 10.43 -8.05
C VAL A 129 9.65 11.36 -6.95
N GLY A 130 9.44 12.62 -7.32
CA GLY A 130 9.02 13.65 -6.38
C GLY A 130 10.00 13.82 -5.21
N ASP A 131 9.44 13.97 -4.01
CA ASP A 131 10.20 14.06 -2.75
C ASP A 131 10.68 12.71 -2.20
N GLY A 132 10.36 11.61 -2.90
CA GLY A 132 10.64 10.24 -2.44
C GLY A 132 9.72 9.71 -1.34
N SER A 133 8.75 10.47 -0.84
CA SER A 133 7.98 10.10 0.35
C SER A 133 6.46 10.28 0.22
N SER A 134 6.00 11.25 -0.55
CA SER A 134 4.58 11.62 -0.66
C SER A 134 3.82 10.80 -1.70
N GLY A 135 2.53 10.51 -1.45
CA GLY A 135 1.70 9.71 -2.35
C GLY A 135 2.09 8.23 -2.40
N ASN A 136 1.70 7.54 -3.48
CA ASN A 136 1.88 6.09 -3.59
C ASN A 136 3.36 5.71 -3.62
N ARG A 137 3.77 4.83 -2.69
CA ARG A 137 5.15 4.34 -2.62
C ARG A 137 5.25 2.84 -2.42
N ALA A 138 6.14 2.22 -3.17
CA ALA A 138 6.70 0.93 -2.84
C ALA A 138 7.75 1.13 -1.73
N GLN A 139 7.47 0.66 -0.52
CA GLN A 139 8.34 0.82 0.64
C GLN A 139 9.08 -0.47 0.94
N VAL A 140 10.41 -0.40 0.99
CA VAL A 140 11.25 -1.57 1.21
C VAL A 140 11.44 -1.82 2.70
N LEU A 141 11.17 -3.04 3.15
CA LEU A 141 11.33 -3.48 4.53
C LEU A 141 12.38 -4.59 4.61
N TYR A 142 13.27 -4.50 5.59
CA TYR A 142 14.06 -5.64 6.05
C TYR A 142 13.43 -6.16 7.34
N VAL A 143 12.87 -7.37 7.29
CA VAL A 143 12.10 -7.94 8.40
C VAL A 143 12.87 -9.11 9.01
N TYR A 144 13.10 -9.08 10.32
CA TYR A 144 13.90 -10.09 11.00
C TYR A 144 13.29 -10.51 12.33
N ALA A 145 13.74 -11.67 12.83
CA ALA A 145 13.37 -12.17 14.16
C ALA A 145 14.56 -12.04 15.14
N SER A 146 15.28 -13.14 15.38
CA SER A 146 16.46 -13.15 16.25
C SER A 146 17.77 -12.86 15.51
N THR A 147 17.88 -13.28 14.25
CA THR A 147 19.06 -13.06 13.41
C THR A 147 18.96 -11.70 12.72
N ASP A 148 19.91 -10.81 12.97
CA ASP A 148 19.95 -9.47 12.39
C ASP A 148 21.21 -9.31 11.53
N ARG A 149 21.00 -9.25 10.22
CA ARG A 149 22.03 -9.08 9.19
C ARG A 149 21.81 -7.79 8.40
N PHE A 150 21.04 -6.84 8.95
CA PHE A 150 20.70 -5.61 8.23
C PHE A 150 21.92 -4.85 7.75
N ALA A 151 22.92 -4.66 8.61
CA ALA A 151 24.15 -3.93 8.25
C ALA A 151 24.94 -4.60 7.12
N GLN A 152 24.87 -5.93 7.02
CA GLN A 152 25.54 -6.69 5.96
C GLN A 152 24.82 -6.57 4.62
N TYR A 153 23.48 -6.51 4.64
CA TYR A 153 22.66 -6.59 3.43
C TYR A 153 22.03 -5.27 2.98
N LYS A 154 22.06 -4.21 3.80
CA LYS A 154 21.38 -2.94 3.49
C LYS A 154 21.68 -2.45 2.07
N THR A 155 22.96 -2.35 1.71
CA THR A 155 23.38 -1.90 0.38
C THR A 155 22.98 -2.87 -0.73
N SER A 156 22.95 -4.18 -0.47
CA SER A 156 22.44 -5.16 -1.44
C SER A 156 20.93 -5.02 -1.65
N ILE A 157 20.17 -4.82 -0.57
CA ILE A 157 18.71 -4.63 -0.61
C ILE A 157 18.35 -3.33 -1.36
N GLU A 158 19.08 -2.25 -1.10
CA GLU A 158 18.91 -0.99 -1.85
C GLU A 158 19.10 -1.21 -3.36
N GLN A 159 20.12 -1.98 -3.73
CA GLN A 159 20.42 -2.28 -5.13
C GLN A 159 19.45 -3.25 -5.78
N TRP A 160 19.02 -4.28 -5.06
CA TRP A 160 17.98 -5.18 -5.55
C TRP A 160 16.65 -4.46 -5.72
N ALA A 161 16.32 -3.49 -4.87
CA ALA A 161 15.14 -2.64 -5.06
C ALA A 161 15.25 -1.71 -6.29
N ILE A 162 16.45 -1.22 -6.59
CA ILE A 162 16.70 -0.47 -7.84
C ILE A 162 16.56 -1.41 -9.05
N GLY A 163 17.23 -2.56 -9.03
CA GLY A 163 17.15 -3.55 -10.10
C GLY A 163 15.73 -4.08 -10.32
N MET A 164 14.94 -4.21 -9.25
CA MET A 164 13.50 -4.49 -9.34
C MET A 164 12.79 -3.43 -10.18
N SER A 165 12.99 -2.13 -9.89
CA SER A 165 12.41 -1.03 -10.68
C SER A 165 12.90 -1.03 -12.13
N ASP A 166 14.17 -1.38 -12.35
CA ASP A 166 14.74 -1.49 -13.70
C ASP A 166 14.05 -2.59 -14.51
N ILE A 167 13.68 -3.73 -13.90
CA ILE A 167 12.92 -4.79 -14.59
C ILE A 167 11.61 -4.23 -15.16
N TYR A 168 10.83 -3.46 -14.38
CA TYR A 168 9.62 -2.81 -14.87
C TYR A 168 9.92 -1.87 -16.04
N ASN A 169 10.97 -1.05 -15.91
CA ASN A 169 11.28 -0.05 -16.92
C ASN A 169 11.83 -0.66 -18.21
N GLU A 170 12.71 -1.68 -18.13
CA GLU A 170 13.21 -2.38 -19.29
C GLU A 170 12.09 -3.15 -20.01
N SER A 171 11.19 -3.77 -19.26
CA SER A 171 9.97 -4.38 -19.81
C SER A 171 9.08 -3.36 -20.53
N ALA A 172 8.96 -2.15 -19.96
CA ALA A 172 8.19 -1.07 -20.56
C ALA A 172 8.78 -0.57 -21.88
N LYS A 173 10.11 -0.56 -22.01
CA LYS A 173 10.81 -0.16 -23.25
C LYS A 173 10.50 -1.10 -24.41
N GLU A 174 10.26 -2.39 -24.15
CA GLU A 174 9.92 -3.37 -25.20
C GLU A 174 8.62 -3.00 -25.92
N THR A 175 7.72 -2.26 -25.25
CA THR A 175 6.45 -1.78 -25.81
C THR A 175 6.44 -0.28 -26.13
N GLY A 176 7.62 0.35 -26.14
CA GLY A 176 7.82 1.75 -26.54
C GLY A 176 7.60 2.79 -25.43
N GLY A 177 7.53 2.38 -24.16
CA GLY A 177 7.30 3.26 -23.02
C GLY A 177 8.38 3.19 -21.96
N THR A 178 8.11 3.82 -20.81
CA THR A 178 8.94 3.78 -19.61
C THR A 178 8.04 3.68 -18.39
N ARG A 179 8.46 2.93 -17.37
CA ARG A 179 7.72 2.73 -16.12
C ARG A 179 8.70 2.41 -15.00
N HIS A 180 8.93 3.38 -14.13
CA HIS A 180 9.70 3.20 -12.91
C HIS A 180 8.76 2.95 -11.74
N VAL A 181 9.15 2.05 -10.84
CA VAL A 181 8.45 1.89 -9.56
C VAL A 181 8.64 3.15 -8.73
N ARG A 182 7.56 3.68 -8.17
CA ARG A 182 7.60 4.80 -7.21
C ARG A 182 8.16 4.31 -5.88
N LEU A 183 9.46 4.10 -5.80
CA LEU A 183 10.15 3.66 -4.57
C LEU A 183 10.14 4.76 -3.51
N LEU A 184 9.95 4.38 -2.25
CA LEU A 184 10.22 5.28 -1.14
C LEU A 184 11.74 5.50 -1.05
N HIS A 185 12.19 6.74 -1.19
CA HIS A 185 13.61 7.06 -1.29
C HIS A 185 13.99 8.32 -0.50
N ASP A 186 15.29 8.49 -0.25
CA ASP A 186 15.86 9.68 0.39
C ASP A 186 16.16 10.80 -0.62
N ALA A 187 16.77 11.90 -0.16
CA ALA A 187 17.13 13.03 -1.02
C ALA A 187 18.18 12.71 -2.11
N ASN A 188 18.90 11.58 -1.98
CA ASN A 188 19.85 11.10 -2.99
C ASN A 188 19.21 10.02 -3.89
N CYS A 189 17.90 9.84 -3.78
CA CYS A 189 17.13 8.86 -4.57
C CYS A 189 17.57 7.41 -4.31
N THR A 190 18.16 7.18 -3.12
CA THR A 190 18.46 5.85 -2.62
C THR A 190 17.21 5.30 -1.93
N PRO A 191 16.76 4.07 -2.27
CA PRO A 191 15.61 3.47 -1.61
C PRO A 191 15.82 3.40 -0.09
N VAL A 192 14.83 3.84 0.69
CA VAL A 192 14.89 3.75 2.15
C VAL A 192 14.47 2.35 2.59
N VAL A 193 15.39 1.61 3.20
CA VAL A 193 15.10 0.29 3.77
C VAL A 193 14.75 0.42 5.25
N SER A 194 13.49 0.17 5.59
CA SER A 194 13.02 0.20 6.98
C SER A 194 13.29 -1.14 7.67
N LYS A 195 14.07 -1.12 8.75
CA LYS A 195 14.39 -2.32 9.55
C LYS A 195 13.28 -2.60 10.56
N VAL A 196 12.75 -3.82 10.56
CA VAL A 196 11.61 -4.21 11.42
C VAL A 196 11.87 -5.55 12.12
N GLN A 197 11.82 -5.53 13.45
CA GLN A 197 11.87 -6.75 14.24
C GLN A 197 10.46 -7.27 14.56
N ILE A 198 10.22 -8.56 14.30
CA ILE A 198 9.05 -9.33 14.71
C ILE A 198 9.48 -10.61 15.44
N THR A 199 8.55 -11.42 15.96
CA THR A 199 8.93 -12.70 16.59
C THR A 199 9.17 -13.79 15.55
N SER A 200 9.90 -14.86 15.91
CA SER A 200 10.09 -16.02 15.02
C SER A 200 8.77 -16.68 14.62
N SER A 201 7.77 -16.70 15.53
CA SER A 201 6.43 -17.20 15.21
C SER A 201 5.68 -16.32 14.23
N GLN A 202 5.87 -15.00 14.28
CA GLN A 202 5.30 -14.06 13.33
C GLN A 202 5.99 -14.16 11.96
N LEU A 203 7.29 -14.43 11.91
CA LEU A 203 8.03 -14.59 10.65
C LEU A 203 7.84 -15.97 9.98
N ALA A 204 7.24 -16.93 10.69
CA ALA A 204 7.12 -18.32 10.23
C ALA A 204 6.16 -18.53 9.05
N ASP A 205 5.24 -17.61 8.80
CA ASP A 205 4.32 -17.66 7.66
C ASP A 205 3.90 -16.25 7.21
N PHE A 206 3.41 -16.14 5.98
CA PHE A 206 3.05 -14.86 5.36
C PHE A 206 1.95 -14.13 6.14
N THR A 207 0.94 -14.87 6.60
CA THR A 207 -0.22 -14.33 7.31
C THR A 207 0.16 -13.73 8.67
N SER A 208 0.95 -14.44 9.46
CA SER A 208 1.38 -13.98 10.77
C SER A 208 2.32 -12.77 10.65
N MET A 209 3.14 -12.75 9.60
CA MET A 209 4.07 -11.65 9.32
C MET A 209 3.30 -10.38 8.93
N SER A 210 2.39 -10.45 7.95
CA SER A 210 1.61 -9.29 7.50
C SER A 210 0.75 -8.70 8.62
N ASN A 211 0.17 -9.56 9.48
CA ASN A 211 -0.55 -9.12 10.69
C ASN A 211 0.37 -8.37 11.66
N ALA A 212 1.58 -8.88 11.91
CA ALA A 212 2.55 -8.25 12.80
C ALA A 212 3.07 -6.90 12.26
N LEU A 213 3.28 -6.81 10.94
CA LEU A 213 3.69 -5.56 10.27
C LEU A 213 2.57 -4.53 10.32
N SER A 214 1.33 -4.92 10.03
CA SER A 214 0.16 -4.03 10.14
C SER A 214 0.01 -3.45 11.55
N GLN A 215 0.14 -4.29 12.60
CA GLN A 215 0.11 -3.84 14.00
C GLN A 215 1.25 -2.89 14.36
N LYS A 216 2.36 -2.91 13.62
CA LYS A 216 3.49 -1.99 13.76
C LYS A 216 3.35 -0.71 12.94
N GLY A 217 2.22 -0.50 12.27
CA GLY A 217 1.92 0.70 11.48
C GLY A 217 2.27 0.60 10.00
N TYR A 218 2.70 -0.56 9.52
CA TYR A 218 2.88 -0.82 8.08
C TYR A 218 1.54 -1.20 7.44
N ASN A 219 0.54 -0.32 7.55
CA ASN A 219 -0.85 -0.56 7.14
C ASN A 219 -1.47 0.58 6.30
N ARG A 220 -0.64 1.52 5.84
CA ARG A 220 -1.08 2.63 4.98
C ARG A 220 -1.58 2.17 3.62
N GLN A 221 -2.64 2.82 3.12
CA GLN A 221 -3.26 2.49 1.84
C GLN A 221 -2.51 3.01 0.61
N ASP A 222 -1.60 3.95 0.79
CA ASP A 222 -0.70 4.47 -0.25
C ASP A 222 0.66 3.78 -0.21
N ARG A 223 0.73 2.58 0.38
CA ARG A 223 1.97 1.79 0.50
C ARG A 223 1.79 0.37 -0.01
N LYS A 224 2.79 -0.08 -0.75
CA LYS A 224 3.02 -1.49 -1.07
C LYS A 224 4.36 -1.87 -0.44
N TYR A 225 4.39 -2.89 0.40
CA TYR A 225 5.56 -3.22 1.20
C TYR A 225 6.34 -4.35 0.51
N VAL A 226 7.52 -4.00 -0.01
CA VAL A 226 8.47 -4.93 -0.60
C VAL A 226 9.36 -5.45 0.52
N ILE A 227 9.20 -6.72 0.91
CA ILE A 227 9.77 -7.28 2.12
C ILE A 227 10.91 -8.22 1.80
N PHE A 228 12.10 -7.87 2.26
CA PHE A 228 13.25 -8.76 2.37
C PHE A 228 13.25 -9.37 3.77
N ALA A 229 12.69 -10.58 3.89
CA ALA A 229 12.56 -11.29 5.14
C ALA A 229 13.83 -12.11 5.44
N ASP A 230 14.40 -11.89 6.61
CA ASP A 230 15.54 -12.64 7.15
C ASP A 230 15.08 -14.02 7.66
N SER A 231 14.69 -14.85 6.70
CA SER A 231 14.13 -16.19 6.90
C SER A 231 14.48 -17.10 5.73
N SER A 232 13.92 -18.30 5.68
CA SER A 232 14.10 -19.27 4.58
C SER A 232 12.85 -20.11 4.35
N VAL A 233 11.67 -19.52 4.54
CA VAL A 233 10.35 -20.15 4.40
C VAL A 233 9.85 -20.06 2.96
N TYR A 234 10.00 -18.90 2.31
CA TYR A 234 9.44 -18.63 0.98
C TYR A 234 10.50 -18.22 -0.03
N CYS A 235 10.37 -18.64 -1.28
CA CYS A 235 11.08 -17.93 -2.34
C CYS A 235 10.40 -16.58 -2.57
N GLY A 236 9.13 -16.64 -2.94
CA GLY A 236 8.21 -15.52 -3.09
C GLY A 236 6.84 -15.84 -2.47
N ILE A 237 6.11 -14.81 -2.06
CA ILE A 237 4.68 -14.84 -1.77
C ILE A 237 4.18 -13.39 -1.62
N GLY A 238 3.02 -13.09 -2.21
CA GLY A 238 2.47 -11.74 -2.18
C GLY A 238 0.95 -11.71 -2.10
N ASP A 239 0.44 -10.55 -1.69
CA ASP A 239 -0.96 -10.22 -1.87
C ASP A 239 -1.28 -10.04 -3.36
N PHE A 240 -2.49 -10.42 -3.75
CA PHE A 240 -2.98 -10.35 -5.12
C PHE A 240 -4.47 -10.00 -5.10
N ALA A 241 -4.87 -8.95 -5.81
CA ALA A 241 -6.26 -8.51 -5.78
C ALA A 241 -7.17 -9.34 -6.69
N GLY A 242 -6.66 -9.85 -7.82
CA GLY A 242 -7.48 -10.50 -8.86
C GLY A 242 -8.56 -9.59 -9.44
N ASP A 243 -8.31 -8.28 -9.51
CA ASP A 243 -9.26 -7.31 -10.04
C ASP A 243 -8.94 -6.98 -11.50
N THR A 244 -9.87 -7.29 -12.39
CA THR A 244 -9.69 -7.22 -13.84
C THR A 244 -10.15 -5.89 -14.45
N ARG A 245 -10.73 -4.98 -13.64
CA ARG A 245 -11.30 -3.71 -14.11
C ARG A 245 -10.19 -2.71 -14.49
N LYS A 246 -10.20 -2.14 -15.69
CA LYS A 246 -9.13 -1.22 -16.17
C LYS A 246 -9.02 0.13 -15.42
N GLY A 247 -10.11 0.61 -14.83
CA GLY A 247 -10.18 1.97 -14.28
C GLY A 247 -9.39 2.20 -12.99
N ALA A 248 -9.22 3.47 -12.61
CA ALA A 248 -8.47 3.89 -11.41
C ALA A 248 -8.98 3.25 -10.10
N THR A 249 -10.24 2.83 -10.04
CA THR A 249 -10.84 2.14 -8.89
C THR A 249 -10.48 0.65 -8.79
N ASN A 250 -9.58 0.14 -9.64
CA ASN A 250 -9.04 -1.21 -9.52
C ASN A 250 -8.40 -1.39 -8.14
N ARG A 251 -8.70 -2.49 -7.45
CA ARG A 251 -8.17 -2.76 -6.09
C ARG A 251 -6.64 -2.83 -6.02
N SER A 252 -5.97 -3.18 -7.12
CA SER A 252 -4.51 -3.16 -7.21
C SER A 252 -3.93 -1.75 -7.14
N ASN A 253 -4.74 -0.71 -7.39
CA ASN A 253 -4.40 0.70 -7.13
C ASN A 253 -4.64 1.13 -5.67
N TYR A 254 -4.67 0.19 -4.73
CA TYR A 254 -4.75 0.49 -3.30
C TYR A 254 -3.85 -0.47 -2.54
N GLY A 255 -3.38 0.00 -1.39
CA GLY A 255 -2.76 -0.81 -0.37
C GLY A 255 -3.59 -0.85 0.91
N PRO A 256 -3.01 -1.29 2.04
CA PRO A 256 -1.69 -1.89 2.10
C PRO A 256 -1.66 -3.22 1.33
N SER A 257 -0.53 -3.53 0.71
CA SER A 257 -0.24 -4.87 0.18
C SER A 257 1.19 -5.26 0.53
N TYR A 258 1.44 -6.55 0.69
CA TYR A 258 2.73 -7.10 1.07
C TYR A 258 3.23 -8.05 -0.02
N GLY A 259 4.53 -7.97 -0.33
CA GLY A 259 5.25 -8.95 -1.16
C GLY A 259 6.51 -9.37 -0.42
N ARG A 260 6.69 -10.66 -0.16
CA ARG A 260 7.75 -11.21 0.69
C ARG A 260 8.72 -12.05 -0.12
N THR A 261 10.01 -11.82 0.11
CA THR A 261 11.11 -12.63 -0.42
C THR A 261 12.07 -13.01 0.71
N ASP A 262 12.41 -14.29 0.83
CA ASP A 262 13.36 -14.75 1.84
C ASP A 262 14.78 -14.92 1.29
N THR A 263 15.72 -15.18 2.21
CA THR A 263 17.18 -15.10 1.98
C THR A 263 17.71 -16.03 0.89
N SER A 264 16.95 -17.06 0.50
CA SER A 264 17.31 -17.97 -0.58
C SER A 264 17.02 -17.44 -1.98
N CYS A 265 16.13 -16.45 -2.09
CA CYS A 265 15.70 -15.85 -3.35
C CYS A 265 15.89 -14.33 -3.38
N TRP A 266 16.73 -13.78 -2.50
CA TRP A 266 17.07 -12.37 -2.56
C TRP A 266 17.80 -12.03 -3.86
N GLY A 267 17.30 -10.98 -4.51
CA GLY A 267 17.70 -10.52 -5.83
C GLY A 267 16.68 -9.48 -6.30
N PRO A 268 16.82 -8.93 -7.52
CA PRO A 268 15.85 -8.00 -8.08
C PRO A 268 14.58 -8.69 -8.60
N ASP A 269 14.68 -9.96 -9.04
CA ASP A 269 13.64 -10.65 -9.79
C ASP A 269 12.44 -11.03 -8.93
N THR A 270 12.67 -11.70 -7.80
CA THR A 270 11.59 -12.12 -6.90
C THR A 270 10.79 -10.96 -6.30
N PRO A 271 11.38 -9.86 -5.78
CA PRO A 271 10.58 -8.72 -5.36
C PRO A 271 9.88 -8.02 -6.54
N ALA A 272 10.41 -8.10 -7.78
CA ALA A 272 9.70 -7.58 -8.95
C ALA A 272 8.45 -8.41 -9.24
N HIS A 273 8.57 -9.74 -9.16
CA HIS A 273 7.49 -10.71 -9.26
C HIS A 273 6.40 -10.47 -8.21
N GLU A 274 6.78 -10.43 -6.92
CA GLU A 274 5.80 -10.20 -5.84
C GLU A 274 5.13 -8.83 -5.92
N LEU A 275 5.90 -7.79 -6.26
CA LEU A 275 5.32 -6.48 -6.50
C LEU A 275 4.36 -6.56 -7.70
N GLY A 276 4.65 -7.37 -8.72
CA GLY A 276 3.80 -7.55 -9.90
C GLY A 276 2.41 -8.05 -9.50
N HIS A 277 2.35 -9.03 -8.59
CA HIS A 277 1.10 -9.47 -7.98
C HIS A 277 0.39 -8.39 -7.19
N ASN A 278 1.12 -7.64 -6.37
CA ASN A 278 0.57 -6.49 -5.66
C ASN A 278 0.01 -5.42 -6.64
N LEU A 279 0.53 -5.34 -7.87
CA LEU A 279 0.06 -4.43 -8.93
C LEU A 279 -0.97 -5.08 -9.86
N GLY A 280 -1.38 -6.33 -9.63
CA GLY A 280 -2.49 -7.00 -10.31
C GLY A 280 -2.11 -7.93 -11.47
N ALA A 281 -0.83 -8.30 -11.63
CA ALA A 281 -0.42 -9.38 -12.51
C ALA A 281 -0.46 -10.74 -11.78
N VAL A 282 -0.67 -11.88 -12.42
CA VAL A 282 -1.37 -12.05 -13.69
C VAL A 282 -2.84 -12.32 -13.37
N ASN A 283 -3.76 -11.55 -13.94
CA ASN A 283 -5.17 -11.84 -13.75
C ASN A 283 -5.55 -13.15 -14.45
N ASN A 284 -6.34 -13.99 -13.79
CA ASN A 284 -6.70 -15.31 -14.33
C ASN A 284 -7.44 -15.22 -15.68
N ASN A 285 -8.18 -14.14 -15.94
CA ASN A 285 -8.85 -13.95 -17.24
C ASN A 285 -7.92 -13.44 -18.36
N ALA A 286 -6.61 -13.33 -18.13
CA ALA A 286 -5.64 -12.95 -19.16
C ALA A 286 -5.53 -14.05 -20.24
N PRO A 287 -5.22 -13.70 -21.50
CA PRO A 287 -5.22 -14.64 -22.64
C PRO A 287 -4.42 -15.93 -22.43
N ASN A 288 -3.25 -15.86 -21.80
CA ASN A 288 -2.35 -17.00 -21.57
C ASN A 288 -2.15 -17.33 -20.07
N ALA A 289 -3.12 -16.97 -19.23
CA ALA A 289 -3.07 -17.25 -17.80
C ALA A 289 -2.97 -18.76 -17.49
N SER A 290 -2.18 -19.10 -16.48
CA SER A 290 -2.10 -20.45 -15.91
C SER A 290 -3.39 -20.86 -15.16
N GLY A 291 -4.15 -19.86 -14.71
CA GLY A 291 -5.28 -20.01 -13.79
C GLY A 291 -4.90 -20.00 -12.30
N GLY A 292 -3.61 -19.86 -11.98
CA GLY A 292 -3.07 -19.74 -10.62
C GLY A 292 -2.47 -18.36 -10.31
N ALA A 293 -2.92 -17.32 -11.02
CA ALA A 293 -2.38 -15.96 -11.02
C ALA A 293 -1.00 -15.77 -11.68
N HIS A 294 -0.55 -16.73 -12.48
CA HIS A 294 0.61 -16.65 -13.37
C HIS A 294 0.21 -16.78 -14.85
N CYS A 295 1.20 -16.82 -15.73
CA CYS A 295 1.05 -17.06 -17.17
C CYS A 295 1.80 -18.32 -17.63
N THR A 296 1.65 -18.68 -18.90
CA THR A 296 2.23 -19.91 -19.49
C THR A 296 3.21 -19.66 -20.65
N ASP A 297 3.42 -18.39 -21.03
CA ASP A 297 4.27 -17.99 -22.16
C ASP A 297 5.71 -17.68 -21.70
N GLU A 298 6.62 -18.61 -21.95
CA GLU A 298 8.02 -18.57 -21.52
C GLU A 298 8.93 -18.02 -22.66
N TRP A 299 10.01 -17.27 -22.40
CA TRP A 299 10.55 -16.81 -21.11
C TRP A 299 9.90 -15.52 -20.55
N ASP A 300 9.49 -15.56 -19.28
CA ASP A 300 8.78 -14.46 -18.62
C ASP A 300 8.84 -14.56 -17.08
N LEU A 301 9.03 -13.42 -16.40
CA LEU A 301 9.20 -13.38 -14.95
C LEU A 301 7.96 -13.86 -14.16
N MET A 302 6.75 -13.73 -14.71
CA MET A 302 5.49 -14.14 -14.06
C MET A 302 4.96 -15.49 -14.57
N CYS A 303 5.66 -16.19 -15.48
CA CYS A 303 5.13 -17.41 -16.07
C CYS A 303 5.77 -18.66 -15.45
N TYR A 304 4.93 -19.56 -14.94
CA TYR A 304 5.32 -20.94 -14.65
C TYR A 304 4.09 -21.84 -14.50
N SER A 305 4.34 -23.15 -14.45
CA SER A 305 3.30 -24.17 -14.41
C SER A 305 2.75 -24.33 -12.98
N ASP A 306 1.64 -23.65 -12.69
CA ASP A 306 1.02 -23.64 -11.37
C ASP A 306 0.40 -24.99 -10.94
N HIS A 307 0.58 -25.32 -9.67
CA HIS A 307 -0.27 -26.30 -8.98
C HIS A 307 -1.72 -25.76 -8.83
N PRO A 308 -2.77 -26.60 -8.88
CA PRO A 308 -2.75 -28.06 -9.09
C PRO A 308 -2.77 -28.47 -10.57
N ASN A 309 -2.99 -27.52 -11.47
CA ASN A 309 -3.36 -27.82 -12.86
C ASN A 309 -2.15 -28.20 -13.72
N TYR A 310 -0.95 -27.77 -13.33
CA TYR A 310 0.30 -27.94 -14.05
C TYR A 310 0.13 -27.71 -15.55
N PRO A 311 -0.36 -26.52 -15.97
CA PRO A 311 -0.59 -26.23 -17.38
C PRO A 311 0.73 -26.35 -18.17
N GLN A 312 0.61 -26.80 -19.42
CA GLN A 312 1.77 -26.93 -20.28
C GLN A 312 2.35 -25.54 -20.62
N MET A 313 3.62 -25.34 -20.31
CA MET A 313 4.36 -24.12 -20.67
C MET A 313 4.58 -24.04 -22.18
N ARG A 314 4.53 -22.81 -22.71
CA ARG A 314 4.71 -22.45 -24.12
C ARG A 314 5.99 -21.63 -24.28
N TYR A 315 7.03 -22.21 -24.86
CA TYR A 315 8.33 -21.53 -25.06
C TYR A 315 8.35 -20.73 -26.35
N ILE A 316 7.62 -19.62 -26.38
CA ILE A 316 7.46 -18.78 -27.58
C ILE A 316 8.39 -17.57 -27.60
N CYS A 317 8.84 -17.09 -26.44
CA CYS A 317 9.87 -16.07 -26.35
C CYS A 317 11.23 -16.76 -26.35
N THR A 318 11.96 -16.63 -27.47
CA THR A 318 13.18 -17.41 -27.74
C THR A 318 14.43 -16.89 -27.03
N ASP A 319 14.39 -15.66 -26.52
CA ASP A 319 15.50 -15.06 -25.78
C ASP A 319 15.37 -15.35 -24.28
N ARG A 320 16.23 -16.25 -23.79
CA ARG A 320 16.28 -16.61 -22.37
C ARG A 320 16.73 -15.46 -21.47
N ALA A 321 17.32 -14.39 -22.00
CA ALA A 321 17.60 -13.19 -21.20
C ALA A 321 16.31 -12.48 -20.73
N LYS A 322 15.13 -12.85 -21.26
CA LYS A 322 13.82 -12.35 -20.86
C LYS A 322 13.19 -13.06 -19.65
N ASP A 323 13.86 -14.06 -19.07
CA ASP A 323 13.45 -14.70 -17.81
C ASP A 323 13.29 -13.67 -16.66
N ALA A 324 13.93 -12.51 -16.79
CA ALA A 324 13.81 -11.34 -15.90
C ALA A 324 13.05 -10.16 -16.55
N ARG A 325 12.07 -10.42 -17.40
CA ARG A 325 11.24 -9.42 -18.08
C ARG A 325 9.76 -9.76 -17.97
N PHE A 326 8.95 -8.70 -17.98
CA PHE A 326 7.52 -8.73 -18.25
C PHE A 326 7.31 -8.26 -19.70
N ASP A 327 6.28 -8.56 -20.44
CA ASP A 327 5.32 -9.67 -20.40
C ASP A 327 5.55 -10.39 -21.75
N CYS A 328 5.88 -11.68 -21.78
CA CYS A 328 6.18 -12.41 -23.02
C CYS A 328 4.97 -12.38 -23.97
N GLY A 329 5.14 -11.75 -25.14
CA GLY A 329 4.04 -11.54 -26.09
C GLY A 329 3.24 -10.25 -25.84
N HIS A 330 3.47 -9.58 -24.69
CA HIS A 330 2.94 -8.27 -24.32
C HIS A 330 1.41 -8.17 -24.34
N ASN A 331 0.71 -9.24 -23.97
CA ASN A 331 -0.73 -9.35 -24.16
C ASN A 331 -1.51 -9.84 -22.93
N ASP A 332 -0.82 -10.16 -21.82
CA ASP A 332 -1.42 -10.77 -20.64
C ASP A 332 -1.59 -9.80 -19.48
N TYR A 333 -0.57 -9.03 -19.14
CA TYR A 333 -0.61 -8.16 -17.95
C TYR A 333 0.23 -6.88 -18.04
N TYR A 334 1.14 -6.74 -19.02
CA TYR A 334 2.03 -5.57 -19.08
C TYR A 334 2.31 -5.05 -20.50
N HIS A 335 1.74 -3.89 -20.83
CA HIS A 335 2.03 -3.21 -22.11
C HIS A 335 1.85 -1.69 -21.96
N THR A 336 2.83 -0.87 -22.36
CA THR A 336 2.75 0.60 -22.14
C THR A 336 1.89 1.35 -23.15
N ASN A 337 1.69 0.79 -24.33
CA ASN A 337 0.81 1.32 -25.38
C ASN A 337 -0.07 0.23 -26.02
N PRO A 338 -0.99 -0.40 -25.27
CA PRO A 338 -1.67 -1.61 -25.72
C PRO A 338 -2.50 -1.34 -26.99
N PRO A 339 -2.45 -2.23 -28.02
CA PRO A 339 -3.25 -2.06 -29.23
C PRO A 339 -4.74 -1.95 -28.92
N ALA A 340 -5.45 -1.07 -29.63
CA ALA A 340 -6.89 -0.89 -29.46
C ALA A 340 -7.64 -2.23 -29.65
N GLY A 341 -8.58 -2.53 -28.75
CA GLY A 341 -9.33 -3.79 -28.77
C GLY A 341 -8.59 -5.02 -28.22
N SER A 342 -7.32 -4.89 -27.81
CA SER A 342 -6.61 -5.95 -27.08
C SER A 342 -7.16 -6.15 -25.66
N TYR A 343 -6.78 -7.27 -25.03
CA TYR A 343 -7.09 -7.53 -23.63
C TYR A 343 -6.61 -6.37 -22.74
N LEU A 344 -5.35 -5.95 -22.87
CA LEU A 344 -4.77 -4.87 -22.06
C LEU A 344 -5.33 -3.47 -22.37
N ALA A 345 -6.00 -3.29 -23.51
CA ALA A 345 -6.77 -2.07 -23.78
C ALA A 345 -8.13 -2.05 -23.08
N THR A 346 -8.64 -3.20 -22.62
CA THR A 346 -10.01 -3.35 -22.10
C THR A 346 -10.04 -3.74 -20.61
N TYR A 347 -9.09 -4.56 -20.18
CA TYR A 347 -8.93 -5.06 -18.83
C TYR A 347 -7.75 -4.41 -18.13
N TRP A 348 -7.57 -4.76 -16.86
CA TRP A 348 -6.46 -4.28 -16.05
C TRP A 348 -5.11 -4.57 -16.72
N ASN A 349 -4.31 -3.51 -16.84
CA ASN A 349 -2.96 -3.55 -17.35
C ASN A 349 -2.08 -3.01 -16.23
N MET A 350 -1.14 -3.82 -15.74
CA MET A 350 -0.27 -3.44 -14.64
C MET A 350 0.53 -2.18 -14.97
N ALA A 351 0.83 -1.92 -16.25
CA ALA A 351 1.51 -0.69 -16.69
C ALA A 351 0.68 0.60 -16.45
N ASP A 352 -0.63 0.49 -16.19
CA ASP A 352 -1.52 1.61 -15.85
C ASP A 352 -1.59 1.86 -14.32
N SER A 353 -0.85 1.08 -13.51
CA SER A 353 -0.86 1.22 -12.05
C SER A 353 -0.30 2.57 -11.59
N LEU A 354 -0.97 3.17 -10.60
CA LEU A 354 -0.53 4.44 -9.98
C LEU A 354 0.79 4.32 -9.19
N TRP A 355 1.33 3.10 -9.03
CA TRP A 355 2.61 2.83 -8.39
C TRP A 355 3.78 2.84 -9.38
N LEU A 356 3.48 3.00 -10.67
CA LEU A 356 4.46 3.14 -11.72
C LEU A 356 4.41 4.57 -12.28
N VAL A 357 5.55 5.08 -12.74
CA VAL A 357 5.67 6.42 -13.32
C VAL A 357 6.49 6.39 -14.60
N ALA A 358 6.02 7.08 -15.64
CA ALA A 358 6.78 7.26 -16.88
C ALA A 358 7.84 8.36 -16.73
N ASN A 359 8.92 8.27 -17.52
CA ASN A 359 9.94 9.32 -17.56
C ASN A 359 9.38 10.66 -18.02
N GLY A 360 9.86 11.75 -17.40
CA GLY A 360 9.40 13.11 -17.69
C GLY A 360 8.00 13.42 -17.18
N SER A 361 7.33 12.46 -16.52
CA SER A 361 6.08 12.71 -15.82
C SER A 361 6.35 13.57 -14.59
N THR A 362 5.82 14.79 -14.56
CA THR A 362 5.81 15.64 -13.35
C THR A 362 4.79 15.17 -12.34
N ASP A 363 4.07 14.08 -12.61
CA ASP A 363 2.88 13.59 -11.91
C ASP A 363 3.18 13.30 -10.43
N PRO A 364 2.81 14.24 -9.52
CA PRO A 364 2.56 13.81 -8.15
C PRO A 364 1.39 12.85 -8.29
N THR A 365 1.58 11.58 -7.94
CA THR A 365 0.51 10.58 -8.01
C THR A 365 -0.84 11.18 -7.63
N PRO A 366 -1.94 10.85 -8.33
CA PRO A 366 -3.21 10.79 -7.64
C PRO A 366 -3.00 9.75 -6.52
N THR A 367 -2.85 10.22 -5.29
CA THR A 367 -3.11 9.40 -4.11
C THR A 367 -4.47 8.73 -4.36
N PRO A 368 -4.71 7.46 -3.98
CA PRO A 368 -6.03 6.90 -4.03
C PRO A 368 -6.87 7.72 -3.07
N GLY A 369 -7.55 8.72 -3.62
CA GLY A 369 -7.88 9.92 -2.87
C GLY A 369 -8.67 9.63 -1.61
N VAL A 370 -8.49 10.47 -0.59
CA VAL A 370 -9.44 10.59 0.52
C VAL A 370 -10.90 10.70 0.03
N CYS A 371 -11.08 11.13 -1.23
CA CYS A 371 -12.35 11.22 -1.94
C CYS A 371 -12.88 9.96 -2.64
N SER A 372 -12.12 8.88 -2.70
CA SER A 372 -12.47 7.69 -3.48
C SER A 372 -13.82 7.06 -3.11
N THR A 373 -14.19 7.11 -1.83
CA THR A 373 -15.42 6.54 -1.23
C THR A 373 -16.64 7.46 -1.32
N TYR A 374 -16.51 8.68 -1.83
CA TYR A 374 -17.62 9.63 -1.94
C TYR A 374 -18.45 9.39 -3.20
N ALA A 375 -19.77 9.49 -3.07
CA ALA A 375 -20.74 9.14 -4.09
C ALA A 375 -20.70 10.08 -5.30
N THR A 376 -20.50 11.38 -5.06
CA THR A 376 -20.37 12.38 -6.12
C THR A 376 -18.95 12.92 -6.11
N LYS A 377 -18.32 13.00 -7.28
CA LYS A 377 -16.95 13.48 -7.45
C LYS A 377 -16.86 14.48 -8.61
N HIS A 378 -16.01 15.48 -8.43
CA HIS A 378 -15.68 16.49 -9.42
C HIS A 378 -14.17 16.75 -9.40
N THR A 379 -13.60 17.15 -10.53
CA THR A 379 -12.20 17.54 -10.62
C THR A 379 -12.08 19.01 -11.02
N GLY A 380 -10.96 19.63 -10.69
CA GLY A 380 -10.64 21.00 -11.07
C GLY A 380 -9.16 21.29 -10.98
N THR A 381 -8.76 22.51 -11.30
CA THR A 381 -7.38 22.98 -11.16
C THR A 381 -7.40 24.37 -10.55
N LEU A 382 -6.56 24.61 -9.55
CA LEU A 382 -6.43 25.90 -8.89
C LEU A 382 -4.97 26.36 -8.87
N ASN A 383 -4.79 27.66 -9.07
CA ASN A 383 -3.55 28.35 -8.75
C ASN A 383 -3.54 28.75 -7.27
N GLN A 384 -2.36 29.02 -6.73
CA GLN A 384 -2.20 29.46 -5.34
C GLN A 384 -3.05 30.70 -5.05
N GLY A 385 -3.75 30.68 -3.93
CA GLY A 385 -4.68 31.72 -3.49
C GLY A 385 -6.03 31.73 -4.23
N ALA A 386 -6.22 30.87 -5.24
CA ALA A 386 -7.49 30.74 -5.93
C ALA A 386 -8.45 29.80 -5.18
N SER A 387 -9.73 29.88 -5.54
CA SER A 387 -10.76 28.99 -5.01
C SER A 387 -11.81 28.64 -6.05
N ALA A 388 -12.47 27.49 -5.88
CA ALA A 388 -13.57 27.04 -6.72
C ALA A 388 -14.80 26.67 -5.88
N ILE A 389 -15.99 26.92 -6.43
CA ILE A 389 -17.27 26.49 -5.85
C ILE A 389 -17.65 25.13 -6.40
N GLN A 390 -18.18 24.26 -5.53
CA GLN A 390 -18.58 22.90 -5.84
C GLN A 390 -19.96 22.56 -5.23
N PRO A 391 -20.74 21.69 -5.89
CA PRO A 391 -20.41 20.96 -7.13
C PRO A 391 -20.55 21.82 -8.41
N ASN A 392 -19.69 21.60 -9.41
CA ASN A 392 -19.77 22.21 -10.76
C ASN A 392 -19.93 23.75 -10.80
N GLY A 393 -19.24 24.48 -9.92
CA GLY A 393 -19.34 25.94 -9.87
C GLY A 393 -20.67 26.47 -9.30
N THR A 394 -21.49 25.60 -8.71
CA THR A 394 -22.81 25.95 -8.16
C THR A 394 -23.05 25.29 -6.80
N TRP A 395 -24.29 25.32 -6.33
CA TRP A 395 -24.77 24.76 -5.07
C TRP A 395 -25.66 23.53 -5.29
N TYR A 396 -25.96 22.82 -4.20
CA TYR A 396 -26.94 21.73 -4.17
C TYR A 396 -28.00 21.97 -3.07
N GLN A 397 -29.17 21.37 -3.25
CA GLN A 397 -30.25 21.39 -2.26
C GLN A 397 -30.27 20.09 -1.46
N SER A 398 -30.41 20.20 -0.13
CA SER A 398 -30.79 19.10 0.76
C SER A 398 -32.23 19.28 1.20
N THR A 399 -33.07 18.28 0.97
CA THR A 399 -34.49 18.29 1.38
C THR A 399 -34.70 17.70 2.76
N THR A 400 -33.69 17.03 3.31
CA THR A 400 -33.69 16.38 4.62
C THR A 400 -32.57 16.94 5.49
N SER A 401 -32.73 16.80 6.81
CA SER A 401 -31.63 16.99 7.76
C SER A 401 -30.79 15.71 7.80
N GLY A 402 -29.47 15.84 7.92
CA GLY A 402 -28.56 14.71 7.98
C GLY A 402 -27.10 15.12 7.82
N THR A 403 -26.23 14.12 7.61
CA THR A 403 -24.80 14.35 7.46
C THR A 403 -24.43 14.78 6.05
N HIS A 404 -23.82 15.96 5.94
CA HIS A 404 -23.10 16.43 4.77
C HIS A 404 -21.63 16.07 4.95
N ALA A 405 -21.09 15.25 4.06
CA ALA A 405 -19.67 14.91 4.06
C ALA A 405 -19.02 15.44 2.78
N GLY A 406 -17.81 15.97 2.92
CA GLY A 406 -17.00 16.45 1.81
C GLY A 406 -15.54 16.09 1.98
N CYS A 407 -14.82 16.05 0.87
CA CYS A 407 -13.38 15.90 0.85
C CYS A 407 -12.77 16.70 -0.31
N VAL A 408 -11.52 17.09 -0.15
CA VAL A 408 -10.65 17.50 -1.25
C VAL A 408 -9.40 16.63 -1.19
N ASP A 409 -8.95 16.21 -2.35
CA ASP A 409 -7.71 15.46 -2.59
C ASP A 409 -6.90 16.31 -3.56
N GLY A 410 -5.86 16.95 -3.05
CA GLY A 410 -5.02 17.93 -3.75
C GLY A 410 -3.62 17.37 -4.05
N PRO A 411 -2.77 18.10 -4.79
CA PRO A 411 -1.40 17.66 -5.03
C PRO A 411 -0.60 17.59 -3.74
N ASP A 412 0.09 16.49 -3.47
CA ASP A 412 0.94 16.37 -2.27
C ASP A 412 1.93 17.54 -2.12
N GLY A 413 2.16 17.98 -0.87
CA GLY A 413 3.03 19.13 -0.56
C GLY A 413 2.41 20.50 -0.84
N THR A 414 1.14 20.54 -1.24
CA THR A 414 0.31 21.74 -1.24
C THR A 414 -0.59 21.79 0.00
N ASP A 415 -1.28 22.91 0.18
CA ASP A 415 -2.23 23.17 1.26
C ASP A 415 -3.56 23.56 0.60
N PHE A 416 -4.54 22.67 0.67
CA PHE A 416 -5.87 22.87 0.10
C PHE A 416 -6.91 22.82 1.21
N ASP A 417 -7.66 23.91 1.38
CA ASP A 417 -8.75 23.97 2.35
C ASP A 417 -10.08 23.54 1.73
N LEU A 418 -10.95 23.00 2.58
CA LEU A 418 -12.33 22.71 2.22
C LEU A 418 -13.31 23.36 3.19
N HIS A 419 -14.21 24.18 2.66
CA HIS A 419 -15.29 24.83 3.41
C HIS A 419 -16.66 24.35 2.92
N LEU A 420 -17.54 23.96 3.85
CA LEU A 420 -18.95 23.77 3.59
C LEU A 420 -19.71 25.05 3.97
N GLN A 421 -20.51 25.57 3.05
CA GLN A 421 -21.29 26.78 3.23
C GLN A 421 -22.79 26.49 3.06
N LYS A 422 -23.62 27.15 3.87
CA LYS A 422 -25.08 27.08 3.82
C LYS A 422 -25.66 28.44 3.46
N TRP A 423 -26.70 28.46 2.61
CA TRP A 423 -27.44 29.67 2.30
C TRP A 423 -28.35 30.08 3.47
N ASN A 424 -28.27 31.34 3.89
CA ASN A 424 -29.06 31.87 5.00
C ASN A 424 -30.26 32.73 4.58
N GLY A 425 -30.53 32.86 3.28
CA GLY A 425 -31.57 33.72 2.71
C GLY A 425 -31.04 35.00 2.05
N SER A 426 -29.82 35.42 2.39
CA SER A 426 -29.17 36.63 1.83
C SER A 426 -27.72 36.42 1.40
N GLY A 427 -27.06 35.39 1.91
CA GLY A 427 -25.67 35.06 1.59
C GLY A 427 -25.30 33.62 1.96
N TRP A 428 -24.12 33.20 1.50
CA TRP A 428 -23.47 31.95 1.89
C TRP A 428 -22.70 32.14 3.19
N THR A 429 -22.89 31.24 4.14
CA THR A 429 -22.18 31.25 5.43
C THR A 429 -21.47 29.92 5.63
N THR A 430 -20.17 29.93 5.97
CA THR A 430 -19.41 28.72 6.28
C THR A 430 -19.94 28.08 7.56
N VAL A 431 -20.41 26.83 7.46
CA VAL A 431 -20.97 26.05 8.56
C VAL A 431 -20.04 24.92 9.03
N ALA A 432 -19.08 24.52 8.19
CA ALA A 432 -17.99 23.63 8.56
C ALA A 432 -16.76 23.91 7.69
N LYS A 433 -15.58 23.59 8.19
CA LYS A 433 -14.31 23.77 7.49
C LYS A 433 -13.29 22.73 7.92
N ALA A 434 -12.39 22.41 7.00
CA ALA A 434 -11.21 21.59 7.19
C ALA A 434 -10.05 22.36 6.54
N GLU A 435 -9.04 22.69 7.35
CA GLU A 435 -7.97 23.66 7.05
C GLU A 435 -6.66 23.21 7.72
N THR A 436 -6.28 21.95 7.56
CA THR A 436 -4.96 21.50 7.98
C THR A 436 -3.93 21.94 6.94
N GLU A 437 -2.63 21.92 7.28
CA GLU A 437 -1.57 22.32 6.34
C GLU A 437 -1.32 21.28 5.21
N LYS A 438 -2.34 20.50 4.84
CA LYS A 438 -2.22 19.35 3.94
C LYS A 438 -2.99 19.59 2.65
N ALA A 439 -2.62 18.82 1.63
CA ALA A 439 -3.31 18.83 0.34
C ALA A 439 -4.69 18.14 0.41
N ASP A 440 -4.89 17.29 1.42
CA ASP A 440 -6.06 16.44 1.55
C ASP A 440 -6.87 16.83 2.78
N GLU A 441 -8.14 17.18 2.57
CA GLU A 441 -9.07 17.51 3.64
C GLU A 441 -10.31 16.63 3.59
N THR A 442 -10.85 16.37 4.78
CA THR A 442 -12.17 15.73 4.92
C THR A 442 -12.99 16.49 5.95
N LEU A 443 -14.29 16.59 5.70
CA LEU A 443 -15.23 17.22 6.60
C LEU A 443 -16.51 16.42 6.69
N SER A 444 -17.12 16.45 7.87
CA SER A 444 -18.44 15.88 8.14
C SER A 444 -19.23 16.86 9.00
N TYR A 445 -20.46 17.15 8.59
CA TYR A 445 -21.31 18.16 9.23
C TYR A 445 -22.78 17.71 9.26
N SER A 446 -23.38 17.69 10.44
CA SER A 446 -24.82 17.43 10.59
C SER A 446 -25.61 18.71 10.36
N GLY A 447 -26.27 18.80 9.19
CA GLY A 447 -27.00 19.97 8.74
C GLY A 447 -28.51 19.76 8.66
N THR A 448 -29.26 20.86 8.60
CA THR A 448 -30.70 20.85 8.33
C THR A 448 -31.00 20.98 6.83
N ALA A 449 -32.23 20.72 6.40
CA ALA A 449 -32.65 20.99 5.03
C ALA A 449 -32.34 22.45 4.61
N GLY A 450 -32.00 22.65 3.34
CA GLY A 450 -31.58 23.94 2.79
C GLY A 450 -30.63 23.82 1.60
N TYR A 451 -30.05 24.94 1.19
CA TYR A 451 -29.07 25.00 0.10
C TYR A 451 -27.65 25.07 0.65
N TYR A 452 -26.75 24.31 0.03
CA TYR A 452 -25.36 24.15 0.43
C TYR A 452 -24.42 24.25 -0.76
N GLN A 453 -23.20 24.71 -0.53
CA GLN A 453 -22.11 24.63 -1.49
C GLN A 453 -20.81 24.33 -0.75
N TYR A 454 -19.86 23.73 -1.46
CA TYR A 454 -18.50 23.57 -1.00
C TYR A 454 -17.60 24.59 -1.68
N LYS A 455 -16.62 25.11 -0.95
CA LYS A 455 -15.57 25.96 -1.49
C LYS A 455 -14.24 25.24 -1.25
N VAL A 456 -13.54 24.95 -2.34
CA VAL A 456 -12.18 24.43 -2.33
C VAL A 456 -11.23 25.61 -2.50
N VAL A 457 -10.19 25.71 -1.68
CA VAL A 457 -9.21 26.81 -1.74
C VAL A 457 -7.82 26.22 -1.85
N ALA A 458 -6.99 26.71 -2.78
CA ALA A 458 -5.57 26.37 -2.81
C ALA A 458 -4.82 27.39 -1.94
N TYR A 459 -4.72 27.14 -0.63
CA TYR A 459 -4.11 28.06 0.33
C TYR A 459 -2.61 28.25 0.06
N ALA A 460 -1.87 27.14 -0.11
CA ALA A 460 -0.47 27.15 -0.53
C ALA A 460 -0.22 26.12 -1.63
N GLY A 461 0.59 26.48 -2.63
CA GLY A 461 0.82 25.62 -3.80
C GLY A 461 -0.31 25.69 -4.84
N SER A 462 -0.20 24.91 -5.90
CA SER A 462 -1.12 24.92 -7.05
C SER A 462 -1.23 23.53 -7.65
N GLY A 463 -2.34 23.24 -8.32
CA GLY A 463 -2.48 22.04 -9.14
C GLY A 463 -3.91 21.53 -9.27
N GLY A 464 -4.01 20.33 -9.84
CA GLY A 464 -5.26 19.62 -10.01
C GLY A 464 -5.76 19.05 -8.68
N TYR A 465 -7.06 19.09 -8.44
CA TYR A 465 -7.69 18.52 -7.25
C TYR A 465 -8.90 17.66 -7.62
N THR A 466 -9.22 16.70 -6.77
CA THR A 466 -10.49 15.96 -6.76
C THR A 466 -11.32 16.41 -5.55
N PHE A 467 -12.56 16.81 -5.78
CA PHE A 467 -13.55 17.07 -4.74
C PHE A 467 -14.56 15.93 -4.70
N GLY A 468 -14.87 15.42 -3.51
CA GLY A 468 -15.91 14.42 -3.29
C GLY A 468 -16.96 14.89 -2.29
N MET A 469 -18.22 14.49 -2.49
CA MET A 469 -19.30 14.76 -1.53
C MET A 469 -20.32 13.65 -1.40
N ASN A 470 -20.85 13.52 -0.19
CA ASN A 470 -22.08 12.81 0.15
C ASN A 470 -23.05 13.81 0.76
N LYS A 471 -24.28 13.83 0.26
CA LYS A 471 -25.37 14.64 0.81
C LYS A 471 -26.37 13.73 1.54
N PRO A 472 -27.16 14.29 2.48
CA PRO A 472 -28.28 13.58 3.11
C PRO A 472 -29.34 13.06 2.13
#